data_AF-A0A4Q0LMA2-F1
#
_entry.id   AF-A0A4Q0LMA2-F1
#
_cell.length_a   1.000
_cell.length_b   1.000
_cell.length_c   1.000
_cell.angle_alpha   90.00
_cell.angle_beta   90.00
_cell.angle_gamma   90.00
#
_symmetry.space_group_name_H-M   'P 1'
#
loop_
_entity.id
_entity.type
_entity.pdbx_description
1 polymer ?
#
loop_
_entity_poly.entity_id
_entity_poly.type
_entity_poly.pdbx_seq_one_letter_code
_entity_poly.pdbx_strand_id
1 'polypeptide(L)' 'MNDFTKDFAQALFNPDKINDLLRKELQQAVNNLLEAELT' A
#
# COMPACT_ATOMS: atom_id res chain seq x y z
N MET A 1 14.90 6.43 4.09
CA MET A 1 13.51 6.23 4.56
C MET A 1 12.77 5.64 3.36
N ASN A 2 12.11 4.49 3.49
CA ASN A 2 11.35 3.90 2.37
C ASN A 2 10.17 4.81 2.00
N ASP A 3 9.74 4.80 0.74
CA ASP A 3 8.61 5.59 0.25
C ASP A 3 7.33 5.26 1.05
N PHE A 4 7.10 3.96 1.34
CA PHE A 4 6.02 3.53 2.23
C PHE A 4 6.08 4.17 3.62
N THR A 5 7.26 4.23 4.25
CA THR A 5 7.40 4.80 5.61
C THR A 5 7.09 6.30 5.62
N LYS A 6 7.45 7.01 4.55
CA LYS A 6 7.17 8.44 4.39
C LYS A 6 5.69 8.70 4.15
N ASP A 7 5.03 7.89 3.32
CA ASP A 7 3.61 8.04 3.02
C ASP A 7 2.73 7.59 4.19
N PHE A 8 3.14 6.55 4.92
CA PHE A 8 2.49 6.09 6.15
C PHE A 8 2.54 7.15 7.25
N ALA A 9 3.70 7.79 7.45
CA ALA A 9 3.86 8.89 8.41
C ALA A 9 2.94 10.09 8.12
N GLN A 10 2.72 10.40 6.84
CA GLN A 10 1.81 11.48 6.42
C GLN A 10 0.33 11.08 6.51
N ALA A 11 0.03 9.79 6.30
CA ALA A 11 -1.33 9.27 6.31
C ALA A 11 -1.85 8.97 7.73
N LEU A 12 -0.97 8.72 8.70
CA LEU A 12 -1.31 8.37 10.09
C LEU A 12 -2.30 9.34 10.77
N PHE A 13 -2.28 10.62 10.41
CA PHE A 13 -3.15 11.65 11.00
C PHE A 13 -4.37 12.00 10.13
N ASN A 14 -4.56 11.30 9.01
CA ASN A 14 -5.70 11.51 8.11
C ASN A 14 -6.33 10.14 7.76
N PRO A 15 -7.51 9.84 8.34
CA PRO A 15 -8.23 8.57 8.13
C PRO A 15 -8.48 8.21 6.66
N ASP A 16 -8.77 9.19 5.81
CA ASP A 16 -9.01 8.95 4.39
C ASP A 16 -7.71 8.57 3.69
N LYS A 17 -6.61 9.26 4.01
CA LYS A 17 -5.29 8.97 3.42
C LYS A 17 -4.75 7.62 3.85
N ILE A 18 -4.95 7.20 5.10
CA ILE A 18 -4.48 5.88 5.54
C ILE A 18 -5.31 4.76 4.91
N ASN A 19 -6.62 4.97 4.71
CA ASN A 19 -7.45 4.00 4.01
C ASN A 19 -7.04 3.86 2.54
N ASP A 20 -6.77 4.98 1.85
CA ASP A 20 -6.30 4.98 0.47
C ASP A 20 -4.90 4.36 0.31
N LEU A 21 -3.99 4.65 1.24
CA LEU A 21 -2.66 4.04 1.27
C LEU A 21 -2.77 2.52 1.43
N LEU A 22 -3.50 2.05 2.44
CA LEU A 22 -3.67 0.62 2.70
C LEU A 22 -4.34 -0.11 1.53
N ARG A 23 -5.34 0.52 0.88
CA ARG A 23 -5.98 -0.04 -0.31
C ARG A 23 -4.99 -0.25 -1.45
N LYS A 24 -4.11 0.73 -1.71
CA LYS A 24 -3.09 0.64 -2.77
C LYS A 24 -2.09 -0.47 -2.49
N GLU A 25 -1.56 -0.52 -1.26
CA GLU A 25 -0.60 -1.55 -0.84
C GLU A 25 -1.20 -2.96 -0.94
N LEU A 26 -2.46 -3.13 -0.50
CA LEU A 26 -3.17 -4.40 -0.64
C LEU A 26 -3.36 -4.80 -2.10
N GLN A 27 -3.75 -3.85 -2.96
CA GLN A 27 -3.93 -4.14 -4.37
C GLN A 27 -2.61 -4.53 -5.04
N GLN A 28 -1.52 -3.85 -4.72
CA GLN A 28 -0.19 -4.19 -5.21
C GLN A 28 0.26 -5.59 -4.74
N ALA A 29 0.06 -5.91 -3.46
CA ALA A 29 0.37 -7.23 -2.92
C ALA A 29 -0.42 -8.34 -3.62
N VAL A 30 -1.72 -8.12 -3.86
CA VAL A 30 -2.58 -9.07 -4.59
C VAL A 30 -2.13 -9.23 -6.04
N ASN A 31 -1.80 -8.15 -6.74
CA ASN A 31 -1.31 -8.22 -8.12
C ASN A 31 0.01 -9.00 -8.21
N ASN A 32 0.97 -8.70 -7.33
CA ASN A 32 2.25 -9.40 -7.29
C ASN A 32 2.06 -10.89 -7.00
N LEU A 33 1.14 -11.24 -6.11
CA LEU A 33 0.80 -12.64 -5.81
C LEU A 33 0.21 -13.34 -7.03
N LEU A 34 -0.74 -12.69 -7.71
CA LEU A 34 -1.37 -13.23 -8.90
C LEU A 34 -0.34 -13.43 -10.04
N GLU A 35 0.55 -12.46 -10.26
CA GLU A 35 1.62 -12.59 -11.25
C GLU A 35 2.55 -13.76 -10.93
N ALA A 36 2.91 -13.95 -9.65
CA ALA A 36 3.75 -15.07 -9.21
C ALA A 36 3.08 -16.44 -9.37
N GLU A 37 1.76 -16.53 -9.22
CA GLU A 37 0.99 -17.77 -9.43
C GLU A 37 0.78 -18.11 -10.92
N LEU A 38 0.88 -17.10 -11.80
CA LEU A 38 0.69 -17.25 -13.24
C LEU A 38 2.01 -17.45 -14.03
N THR A 39 3.17 -17.45 -13.35
CA THR A 39 4.50 -17.64 -13.93
C THR A 39 5.17 -18.93 -13.44
#